data_AF-A0A2E0QWI3-F1
#
_entry.id   AF-A0A2E0QWI3-F1
#
_cell.length_a   1.000
_cell.length_b   1.000
_cell.length_c   1.000
_cell.angle_alpha   90.00
_cell.angle_beta   90.00
_cell.angle_gamma   90.00
#
_symmetry.space_group_name_H-M   'P 1'
#
loop_
_entity.id
_entity.type
_entity.pdbx_description
1 polymer ?
#
loop_
_entity_poly.entity_id
_entity_poly.type
_entity_poly.pdbx_seq_one_letter_code
_entity_poly.pdbx_strand_id
1 'polypeptide(L)'
;MPDESTGFIERVNRIDCHELWLLRLLLSISPCIDRPSFAKISITVNFSERPTPPQLFRKFERGIISREELHELMSHHAQDLIDEMIEARKKPKTSYIERIRNLAAVRKLTKKHGASNVREVLAALGEIEGFPPSQILWNANHADVPLHCFIRSRIEPVFRIPRFEMEPMIVSLDVEYGSNDRRKTIRETILFQRDAMLRLELLERLPR
;
A
#
# COMPACT_ATOMS: atom_id res chain seq x y z
N MET A 1 40.52 -21.68 7.93
CA MET A 1 39.28 -20.95 8.28
C MET A 1 38.84 -20.20 7.03
N PRO A 2 37.99 -20.78 6.17
CA PRO A 2 37.46 -20.06 5.02
C PRO A 2 36.13 -19.36 5.37
N ASP A 3 35.95 -18.21 4.74
CA ASP A 3 34.92 -17.19 4.95
C ASP A 3 33.52 -17.65 4.46
N GLU A 4 32.49 -17.53 5.30
CA GLU A 4 31.12 -17.99 5.04
C GLU A 4 30.27 -17.04 4.18
N SER A 5 30.84 -15.93 3.69
CA SER A 5 30.10 -14.92 2.92
C SER A 5 29.75 -15.32 1.48
N THR A 6 30.37 -16.36 0.94
CA THR A 6 30.25 -16.71 -0.49
C THR A 6 29.03 -17.56 -0.81
N GLY A 7 28.46 -18.27 0.17
CA GLY A 7 27.30 -19.17 -0.02
C GLY A 7 25.93 -18.48 -0.03
N PHE A 8 25.85 -17.18 0.29
CA PHE A 8 24.59 -16.44 0.35
C PHE A 8 24.22 -15.76 -0.98
N ILE A 9 25.21 -15.47 -1.83
CA ILE A 9 25.01 -14.77 -3.11
C ILE A 9 24.47 -15.72 -4.20
N GLU A 10 24.84 -17.00 -4.19
CA GLU A 10 24.40 -17.96 -5.22
C GLU A 10 22.93 -18.37 -5.12
N ARG A 11 22.21 -18.04 -4.04
CA ARG A 11 20.78 -18.36 -3.90
C ARG A 11 19.82 -17.25 -4.30
N VAL A 12 20.32 -16.06 -4.65
CA VAL A 12 19.50 -14.87 -4.97
C VAL A 12 19.39 -14.61 -6.49
N ASN A 13 20.16 -15.32 -7.32
CA ASN A 13 20.15 -15.13 -8.78
C ASN A 13 19.18 -16.09 -9.51
N ARG A 14 17.89 -15.94 -9.23
CA ARG A 14 16.82 -16.36 -10.14
C ARG A 14 15.77 -15.26 -10.21
N ILE A 15 16.19 -14.13 -10.77
CA ILE A 15 15.28 -13.10 -11.27
C ILE A 15 15.24 -13.33 -12.78
N ASP A 16 14.08 -13.76 -13.27
CA ASP A 16 13.84 -14.08 -14.67
C ASP A 16 14.15 -12.89 -15.58
N CYS A 17 14.94 -13.15 -16.62
CA CYS A 17 15.49 -12.19 -17.58
C CYS A 17 14.46 -11.55 -18.54
N HIS A 18 13.17 -11.49 -18.19
CA HIS A 18 12.11 -11.01 -19.10
C HIS A 18 11.63 -9.57 -18.81
N GLU A 19 12.06 -8.96 -17.71
CA GLU A 19 11.60 -7.63 -17.26
C GLU A 19 12.54 -6.46 -17.65
N LEU A 20 13.69 -6.75 -18.26
CA LEU A 20 14.70 -5.73 -18.60
C LEU A 20 14.38 -4.94 -19.88
N TRP A 21 13.32 -5.29 -20.62
CA TRP A 21 12.98 -4.62 -21.88
C TRP A 21 12.17 -3.32 -21.66
N LEU A 22 11.38 -3.23 -20.59
CA LEU A 22 10.58 -2.04 -20.28
C LEU A 22 11.40 -0.87 -19.72
N LEU A 23 12.51 -1.17 -19.02
CA LEU A 23 13.39 -0.18 -18.40
C LEU A 23 14.21 0.64 -19.41
N ARG A 24 14.37 0.16 -20.64
CA ARG A 24 15.19 0.84 -21.66
C ARG A 24 14.42 1.89 -22.48
N LEU A 25 13.08 1.82 -22.48
CA LEU A 25 12.24 2.75 -23.25
C LEU A 25 11.93 4.05 -22.49
N LEU A 26 11.98 4.03 -21.15
CA LEU A 26 11.53 5.13 -20.29
C LEU A 26 12.62 6.17 -19.95
N LEU A 27 13.87 5.97 -20.36
CA LEU A 27 15.01 6.83 -19.97
C LEU A 27 15.37 7.93 -20.97
N SER A 28 14.56 8.21 -22.00
CA SER A 28 14.98 9.07 -23.12
C SER A 28 14.39 10.49 -23.20
N ILE A 29 13.57 10.97 -22.25
CA ILE A 29 12.96 12.31 -22.40
C ILE A 29 12.96 13.09 -21.07
N SER A 30 13.89 14.04 -20.99
CA SER A 30 13.92 15.22 -20.10
C SER A 30 13.11 16.38 -20.74
N PRO A 31 12.92 17.56 -20.13
CA PRO A 31 12.88 17.95 -18.70
C PRO A 31 11.77 19.00 -18.34
N CYS A 32 11.76 19.45 -17.08
CA CYS A 32 11.30 20.77 -16.56
C CYS A 32 9.82 21.17 -16.68
N ILE A 33 9.02 21.00 -15.61
CA ILE A 33 7.81 21.81 -15.35
C ILE A 33 7.66 22.13 -13.85
N ASP A 34 7.41 23.40 -13.55
CA ASP A 34 7.28 24.04 -12.24
C ASP A 34 6.07 23.56 -11.42
N ARG A 35 6.24 23.49 -10.08
CA ARG A 35 5.20 23.09 -9.12
C ARG A 35 4.36 24.30 -8.67
N PRO A 36 3.02 24.27 -8.71
CA PRO A 36 2.21 25.20 -7.93
C PRO A 36 2.04 24.70 -6.50
N SER A 37 2.17 25.64 -5.56
CA SER A 37 2.01 25.43 -4.12
C SER A 37 0.53 25.34 -3.73
N PHE A 38 0.17 24.27 -3.02
CA PHE A 38 -1.04 24.26 -2.20
C PHE A 38 -0.64 24.05 -0.75
N ALA A 39 -0.82 25.11 0.05
CA ALA A 39 -0.72 25.06 1.49
C ALA A 39 -2.07 24.64 2.08
N LYS A 40 -2.07 23.61 2.95
CA LYS A 40 -3.00 23.46 4.09
C LYS A 40 -2.53 22.35 5.04
N ILE A 41 -2.35 22.74 6.31
CA ILE A 41 -2.32 21.95 7.55
C ILE A 41 -1.66 20.56 7.45
N SER A 42 -0.33 20.54 7.58
CA SER A 42 0.46 19.31 7.60
C SER A 42 0.37 18.62 8.97
N ILE A 43 -0.66 17.80 9.17
CA ILE A 43 -0.40 16.52 9.86
C ILE A 43 0.54 15.81 8.89
N THR A 44 1.77 15.45 9.31
CA THR A 44 2.72 14.76 8.43
C THR A 44 2.20 13.35 8.16
N VAL A 45 1.23 13.25 7.25
CA VAL A 45 0.74 11.99 6.73
C VAL A 45 1.77 11.58 5.70
N ASN A 46 2.61 10.60 6.03
CA ASN A 46 3.66 10.08 5.13
C ASN A 46 3.10 9.33 3.89
N PHE A 47 1.83 9.53 3.55
CA PHE A 47 1.20 8.96 2.37
C PHE A 47 1.06 10.05 1.32
N SER A 48 1.31 9.72 0.06
CA SER A 48 1.07 10.63 -1.05
C SER A 48 -0.44 10.88 -1.20
N GLU A 49 -0.84 12.15 -1.33
CA GLU A 49 -2.26 12.56 -1.53
C GLU A 49 -2.77 12.30 -2.96
N ARG A 50 -2.10 11.40 -3.70
CA ARG A 50 -2.38 11.12 -5.11
C ARG A 50 -3.53 10.10 -5.24
N PRO A 51 -4.27 10.05 -6.36
CA PRO A 51 -5.23 8.97 -6.58
C PRO A 51 -4.51 7.63 -6.73
N THR A 52 -5.12 6.55 -6.26
CA THR A 52 -4.58 5.20 -6.48
C THR A 52 -4.63 4.81 -7.96
N PRO A 53 -3.79 3.87 -8.44
CA PRO A 53 -3.83 3.44 -9.84
C PRO A 53 -5.22 3.03 -10.33
N PRO A 54 -6.04 2.24 -9.58
CA PRO A 54 -7.41 1.94 -10.01
C PRO A 54 -8.29 3.20 -10.13
N GLN A 55 -8.13 4.18 -9.24
CA GLN A 55 -8.85 5.45 -9.33
C GLN A 55 -8.40 6.27 -10.54
N LEU A 56 -7.11 6.25 -10.90
CA LEU A 56 -6.58 6.89 -12.10
C LEU A 56 -7.20 6.30 -13.37
N PHE A 57 -7.25 4.97 -13.48
CA PHE A 57 -7.90 4.31 -14.62
C PHE A 57 -9.38 4.68 -14.71
N ARG A 58 -10.11 4.68 -13.60
CA ARG A 58 -11.53 5.14 -13.58
C ARG A 58 -11.67 6.59 -14.06
N LYS A 59 -10.75 7.48 -13.68
CA LYS A 59 -10.76 8.89 -14.14
C LYS A 59 -10.46 9.01 -15.64
N PHE A 60 -9.53 8.21 -16.14
CA PHE A 60 -9.19 8.17 -17.57
C PHE A 60 -10.37 7.63 -18.41
N GLU A 61 -10.98 6.53 -17.98
CA GLU A 61 -12.16 5.95 -18.65
C GLU A 61 -13.36 6.90 -18.68
N ARG A 62 -13.50 7.75 -17.66
CA ARG A 62 -14.51 8.82 -17.60
C ARG A 62 -14.16 10.05 -18.44
N GLY A 63 -12.96 10.10 -19.03
CA GLY A 63 -12.48 11.26 -19.80
C GLY A 63 -12.15 12.49 -18.94
N ILE A 64 -11.90 12.32 -17.64
CA ILE A 64 -11.55 13.41 -16.72
C ILE A 64 -10.09 13.84 -16.87
N ILE A 65 -9.22 12.87 -17.18
CA ILE A 65 -7.76 13.07 -17.34
C ILE A 65 -7.32 12.65 -18.73
N SER A 66 -6.26 13.27 -19.23
CA SER A 66 -5.63 12.89 -20.50
C SER A 66 -4.76 11.63 -20.35
N ARG A 67 -4.30 11.09 -21.48
CA ARG A 67 -3.38 9.95 -21.48
C ARG A 67 -2.00 10.33 -20.94
N GLU A 68 -1.55 11.54 -21.26
CA GLU A 68 -0.29 12.10 -20.81
C GLU A 68 -0.29 12.27 -19.29
N GLU A 69 -1.38 12.83 -18.73
CA GLU A 69 -1.58 12.97 -17.29
C GLU A 69 -1.63 11.62 -16.57
N LEU A 70 -2.30 10.62 -17.17
CA LEU A 70 -2.31 9.26 -16.65
C LEU A 70 -0.89 8.68 -16.56
N HIS A 71 -0.11 8.80 -17.63
CA HIS A 71 1.26 8.29 -17.65
C HIS A 71 2.16 9.01 -16.64
N GLU A 72 2.02 10.32 -16.49
CA GLU A 72 2.77 11.11 -15.50
C GLU A 72 2.46 10.63 -14.07
N LEU A 73 1.17 10.52 -13.71
CA LEU A 73 0.76 10.05 -12.39
C LEU A 73 1.18 8.60 -12.14
N MET A 74 1.10 7.74 -13.14
CA MET A 74 1.60 6.36 -13.06
C MET A 74 3.12 6.30 -12.89
N SER A 75 3.87 7.20 -13.52
CA SER A 75 5.33 7.27 -13.38
C SER A 75 5.73 7.59 -11.93
N HIS A 76 4.96 8.43 -11.25
CA HIS A 76 5.17 8.72 -9.84
C HIS A 76 4.92 7.51 -8.93
N HIS A 77 3.85 6.74 -9.18
CA HIS A 77 3.62 5.49 -8.44
C HIS A 77 4.78 4.50 -8.63
N ALA A 78 5.31 4.39 -9.86
CA ALA A 78 6.45 3.53 -10.14
C ALA A 78 7.73 4.01 -9.43
N GLN A 79 7.97 5.32 -9.39
CA GLN A 79 9.09 5.92 -8.65
C GLN A 79 9.00 5.63 -7.15
N ASP A 80 7.82 5.82 -6.54
CA ASP A 80 7.60 5.56 -5.13
C ASP A 80 7.95 4.09 -4.78
N LEU A 81 7.58 3.13 -5.64
CA LEU A 81 7.95 1.72 -5.47
C LEU A 81 9.46 1.46 -5.61
N ILE A 82 10.12 2.10 -6.58
CA ILE A 82 11.56 1.98 -6.79
C ILE A 82 12.32 2.52 -5.59
N ASP A 83 11.91 3.66 -5.05
CA ASP A 83 12.53 4.27 -3.88
C ASP A 83 12.41 3.34 -2.65
N GLU A 84 11.23 2.73 -2.44
CA GLU A 84 11.04 1.72 -1.40
C GLU A 84 11.98 0.52 -1.57
N MET A 85 12.17 0.03 -2.81
CA MET A 85 13.09 -1.07 -3.10
C MET A 85 14.55 -0.70 -2.80
N ILE A 86 14.96 0.52 -3.16
CA ILE A 86 16.30 1.03 -2.90
C ILE A 86 16.54 1.15 -1.39
N GLU A 87 15.58 1.66 -0.63
CA GLU A 87 15.66 1.75 0.82
C GLU A 87 15.72 0.38 1.49
N ALA A 88 14.89 -0.56 1.04
CA ALA A 88 14.90 -1.92 1.55
C ALA A 88 16.25 -2.62 1.30
N ARG A 89 16.88 -2.35 0.15
CA ARG A 89 18.23 -2.83 -0.18
C ARG A 89 19.31 -2.20 0.70
N LYS A 90 19.19 -0.91 1.03
CA LYS A 90 20.15 -0.23 1.94
C LYS A 90 20.09 -0.77 3.36
N LYS A 91 18.91 -1.22 3.83
CA LYS A 91 18.70 -1.69 5.20
C LYS A 91 18.08 -3.10 5.24
N PRO A 92 18.80 -4.16 4.82
CA PRO A 92 18.22 -5.50 4.65
C PRO A 92 17.73 -6.11 5.97
N LYS A 93 18.45 -5.87 7.07
CA LYS A 93 18.07 -6.39 8.40
C LYS A 93 16.75 -5.79 8.90
N THR A 94 16.53 -4.49 8.73
CA THR A 94 15.30 -3.84 9.19
C THR A 94 14.10 -4.30 8.37
N SER A 95 14.26 -4.40 7.05
CA SER A 95 13.21 -4.89 6.13
C SER A 95 12.82 -6.34 6.44
N TYR A 96 13.80 -7.20 6.76
CA TYR A 96 13.53 -8.58 7.14
C TYR A 96 12.76 -8.70 8.46
N ILE A 97 13.16 -7.95 9.49
CA ILE A 97 12.45 -7.94 10.78
C ILE A 97 11.03 -7.39 10.59
N GLU A 98 10.86 -6.36 9.75
CA GLU A 98 9.56 -5.80 9.43
C GLU A 98 8.65 -6.85 8.76
N ARG A 99 9.18 -7.57 7.78
CA ARG A 99 8.46 -8.69 7.14
C ARG A 99 7.98 -9.72 8.16
N ILE A 100 8.82 -10.10 9.14
CA ILE A 100 8.41 -11.04 10.20
C ILE A 100 7.26 -10.48 11.03
N ARG A 101 7.32 -9.20 11.42
CA ARG A 101 6.25 -8.55 12.20
C ARG A 101 4.95 -8.49 11.42
N ASN A 102 5.00 -8.08 10.16
CA ASN A 102 3.83 -7.99 9.31
C ASN A 102 3.22 -9.36 9.08
N LEU A 103 4.05 -10.39 8.90
CA LEU A 103 3.59 -11.77 8.78
C LEU A 103 2.89 -12.25 10.06
N ALA A 104 3.41 -11.92 11.24
CA ALA A 104 2.77 -12.26 12.51
C ALA A 104 1.43 -11.52 12.68
N ALA A 105 1.37 -10.23 12.34
CA ALA A 105 0.13 -9.43 12.39
C ALA A 105 -0.95 -10.01 11.46
N VAL A 106 -0.60 -10.32 10.22
CA VAL A 106 -1.53 -10.92 9.26
C VAL A 106 -1.94 -12.32 9.69
N ARG A 107 -1.02 -13.16 10.18
CA ARG A 107 -1.38 -14.49 10.70
C ARG A 107 -2.41 -14.42 11.83
N LYS A 108 -2.33 -13.41 12.70
CA LYS A 108 -3.32 -13.18 13.74
C LYS A 108 -4.70 -12.86 13.14
N LEU A 109 -4.75 -12.00 12.12
CA LEU A 109 -5.99 -11.65 11.42
C LEU A 109 -6.59 -12.84 10.67
N THR A 110 -5.79 -13.52 9.86
CA THR A 110 -6.25 -14.63 9.02
C THR A 110 -6.62 -15.87 9.83
N LYS A 111 -5.99 -16.12 10.98
CA LYS A 111 -6.38 -17.21 11.89
C LYS A 111 -7.79 -17.03 12.44
N LYS A 112 -8.21 -15.79 12.70
CA LYS A 112 -9.53 -15.49 13.29
C LYS A 112 -10.62 -15.32 12.23
N HIS A 113 -10.30 -14.70 11.09
CA HIS A 113 -11.31 -14.27 10.11
C HIS A 113 -11.19 -14.94 8.74
N GLY A 114 -10.11 -15.67 8.46
CA GLY A 114 -9.83 -16.25 7.14
C GLY A 114 -9.14 -15.26 6.19
N ALA A 115 -8.34 -15.79 5.26
CA ALA A 115 -7.54 -14.97 4.34
C ALA A 115 -8.40 -14.24 3.29
N SER A 116 -9.45 -14.89 2.77
CA SER A 116 -10.35 -14.30 1.76
C SER A 116 -11.09 -13.09 2.33
N ASN A 117 -11.68 -13.22 3.51
CA ASN A 117 -12.36 -12.15 4.22
C ASN A 117 -11.43 -10.97 4.55
N VAL A 118 -10.21 -11.23 5.04
CA VAL A 118 -9.23 -10.17 5.29
C VAL A 118 -8.87 -9.45 3.98
N ARG A 119 -8.71 -10.20 2.88
CA ARG A 119 -8.41 -9.63 1.57
C ARG A 119 -9.52 -8.73 1.06
N GLU A 120 -10.77 -9.18 1.15
CA GLU A 120 -11.97 -8.43 0.76
C GLU A 120 -12.01 -7.07 1.47
N VAL A 121 -11.80 -7.06 2.79
CA VAL A 121 -11.82 -5.83 3.59
C VAL A 121 -10.65 -4.91 3.25
N LEU A 122 -9.44 -5.45 3.05
CA LEU A 122 -8.30 -4.64 2.62
C LEU A 122 -8.49 -4.04 1.22
N ALA A 123 -9.13 -4.78 0.31
CA ALA A 123 -9.51 -4.27 -1.00
C ALA A 123 -10.53 -3.13 -0.88
N ALA A 124 -11.58 -3.30 -0.08
CA ALA A 124 -12.59 -2.27 0.19
C ALA A 124 -11.97 -1.00 0.80
N LEU A 125 -11.01 -1.13 1.73
CA LEU A 125 -10.24 -0.01 2.27
C LEU A 125 -9.44 0.74 1.19
N GLY A 126 -8.88 0.01 0.22
CA GLY A 126 -8.14 0.59 -0.91
C GLY A 126 -9.02 1.39 -1.88
N GLU A 127 -10.32 1.18 -1.86
CA GLU A 127 -11.27 1.91 -2.72
C GLU A 127 -11.77 3.22 -2.11
N ILE A 128 -11.63 3.42 -0.79
CA ILE A 128 -12.10 4.63 -0.11
C ILE A 128 -11.36 5.88 -0.66
N GLU A 129 -12.13 6.83 -1.17
CA GLU A 129 -11.58 8.11 -1.65
C GLU A 129 -11.08 8.97 -0.48
N GLY A 130 -9.89 9.56 -0.65
CA GLY A 130 -9.27 10.41 0.37
C GLY A 130 -8.79 9.65 1.62
N PHE A 131 -8.75 8.31 1.58
CA PHE A 131 -8.12 7.51 2.64
C PHE A 131 -6.62 7.34 2.33
N PRO A 132 -5.69 7.93 3.12
CA PRO A 132 -4.28 7.94 2.75
C PRO A 132 -3.65 6.54 2.60
N PRO A 133 -3.96 5.54 3.46
CA PRO A 133 -3.46 4.18 3.27
C PRO A 133 -3.95 3.46 2.01
N SER A 134 -4.91 4.01 1.25
CA SER A 134 -5.31 3.44 -0.05
C SER A 134 -4.13 3.24 -1.00
N GLN A 135 -3.08 4.08 -0.90
CA GLN A 135 -1.85 4.00 -1.70
C GLN A 135 -1.07 2.70 -1.54
N ILE A 136 -1.19 2.02 -0.39
CA ILE A 136 -0.54 0.72 -0.18
C ILE A 136 -1.53 -0.45 -0.33
N LEU A 137 -2.83 -0.18 -0.40
CA LEU A 137 -3.90 -1.18 -0.41
C LEU A 137 -4.53 -1.40 -1.79
N TRP A 138 -4.24 -0.57 -2.77
CA TRP A 138 -4.92 -0.59 -4.08
C TRP A 138 -4.82 -1.93 -4.82
N ASN A 139 -3.77 -2.72 -4.57
CA ASN A 139 -3.56 -4.05 -5.12
C ASN A 139 -3.97 -5.18 -4.17
N ALA A 140 -4.68 -4.90 -3.07
CA ALA A 140 -5.13 -5.92 -2.12
C ALA A 140 -6.05 -6.97 -2.73
N ASN A 141 -6.78 -6.64 -3.79
CA ASN A 141 -7.65 -7.60 -4.47
C ASN A 141 -6.87 -8.67 -5.27
N HIS A 142 -5.59 -8.45 -5.58
CA HIS A 142 -4.79 -9.43 -6.32
C HIS A 142 -4.38 -10.61 -5.44
N ALA A 143 -4.81 -11.82 -5.81
CA ALA A 143 -4.56 -13.05 -5.06
C ALA A 143 -3.06 -13.35 -4.88
N ASP A 144 -2.24 -13.02 -5.89
CA ASP A 144 -0.79 -13.29 -5.91
C ASP A 144 0.00 -12.41 -4.93
N VAL A 145 -0.56 -11.26 -4.54
CA VAL A 145 0.11 -10.36 -3.60
C VAL A 145 -0.11 -10.87 -2.17
N PRO A 146 0.96 -11.20 -1.43
CA PRO A 146 0.82 -11.69 -0.06
C PRO A 146 0.23 -10.63 0.87
N LEU A 147 -0.71 -11.03 1.73
CA LEU A 147 -1.40 -10.11 2.65
C LEU A 147 -0.46 -9.33 3.59
N HIS A 148 0.71 -9.89 3.91
CA HIS A 148 1.69 -9.23 4.79
C HIS A 148 2.36 -8.01 4.15
N CYS A 149 2.24 -7.82 2.83
CA CYS A 149 2.73 -6.62 2.14
C CYS A 149 1.87 -5.38 2.45
N PHE A 150 0.61 -5.58 2.83
CA PHE A 150 -0.35 -4.50 3.11
C PHE A 150 -0.25 -3.94 4.52
N ILE A 151 0.41 -4.66 5.43
CA ILE A 151 0.61 -4.21 6.81
C ILE A 151 1.99 -3.57 6.92
N ARG A 152 2.09 -2.42 7.57
CA ARG A 152 3.36 -1.74 7.86
C ARG A 152 3.41 -1.44 9.35
N SER A 153 4.11 -2.27 10.10
CA SER A 153 4.14 -2.23 11.56
C SER A 153 5.00 -1.09 12.10
N ARG A 154 6.19 -0.83 11.53
CA ARG A 154 7.12 0.19 12.02
C ARG A 154 7.74 1.04 10.93
N ILE A 155 7.90 0.51 9.72
CA ILE A 155 8.44 1.30 8.61
C ILE A 155 7.37 2.31 8.20
N GLU A 156 7.77 3.56 8.05
CA GLU A 156 6.86 4.62 7.62
C GLU A 156 6.64 4.55 6.10
N PRO A 157 5.44 4.84 5.60
CA PRO A 157 4.21 5.10 6.36
C PRO A 157 3.68 3.86 7.10
N VAL A 158 3.32 4.04 8.36
CA VAL A 158 2.79 2.96 9.21
C VAL A 158 1.33 2.70 8.85
N PHE A 159 0.94 1.43 8.84
CA PHE A 159 -0.44 0.98 8.72
C PHE A 159 -0.65 -0.30 9.54
N ARG A 160 -1.53 -0.22 10.54
CA ARG A 160 -1.84 -1.32 11.47
C ARG A 160 -3.35 -1.46 11.62
N ILE A 161 -3.78 -2.67 11.95
CA ILE A 161 -5.17 -3.01 12.24
C ILE A 161 -5.22 -3.60 13.65
N PRO A 162 -5.30 -2.78 14.71
CA PRO A 162 -5.36 -3.26 16.09
C PRO A 162 -6.62 -4.08 16.39
N ARG A 163 -7.76 -3.71 15.82
CA ARG A 163 -9.06 -4.37 16.03
C ARG A 163 -9.70 -4.68 14.68
N PHE A 164 -10.22 -5.90 14.58
CA PHE A 164 -10.94 -6.38 13.41
C PHE A 164 -12.09 -7.26 13.90
N GLU A 165 -13.30 -6.86 13.54
CA GLU A 165 -14.55 -7.53 13.86
C GLU A 165 -15.34 -7.68 12.57
N MET A 166 -15.79 -8.90 12.32
CA MET A 166 -16.49 -9.25 11.09
C MET A 166 -17.72 -10.03 11.45
N GLU A 167 -18.85 -9.46 11.09
CA GLU A 167 -20.15 -10.09 11.08
C GLU A 167 -20.58 -10.31 9.61
N PRO A 168 -21.60 -11.14 9.36
CA PRO A 168 -22.03 -11.43 7.98
C PRO A 168 -22.43 -10.18 7.18
N MET A 169 -23.02 -9.17 7.80
CA MET A 169 -23.50 -7.96 7.11
C MET A 169 -22.71 -6.69 7.44
N ILE A 170 -21.96 -6.70 8.53
CA ILE A 170 -21.25 -5.51 9.03
C ILE A 170 -19.81 -5.90 9.33
N VAL A 171 -18.87 -5.04 8.95
CA VAL A 171 -17.45 -5.18 9.30
C VAL A 171 -17.01 -3.91 10.00
N SER A 172 -16.38 -4.08 11.17
CA SER A 172 -15.82 -2.98 11.95
C SER A 172 -14.33 -3.21 12.16
N LEU A 173 -13.53 -2.18 11.89
CA LEU A 173 -12.10 -2.25 12.08
C LEU A 173 -11.57 -0.93 12.61
N ASP A 174 -10.64 -1.05 13.55
CA ASP A 174 -9.83 0.07 14.00
C ASP A 174 -8.54 0.04 13.18
N VAL A 175 -8.21 1.16 12.55
CA VAL A 175 -6.97 1.35 11.79
C VAL A 175 -6.09 2.39 12.47
N GLU A 176 -4.78 2.14 12.47
CA GLU A 176 -3.77 3.13 12.84
C GLU A 176 -2.88 3.39 11.64
N TYR A 177 -2.68 4.65 11.28
CA TYR A 177 -1.82 4.99 10.15
C TYR A 177 -1.10 6.34 10.28
N GLY A 178 -0.06 6.53 9.46
CA GLY A 178 0.73 7.76 9.39
C GLY A 178 2.14 7.57 9.95
N SER A 179 2.58 8.46 10.83
CA SER A 179 3.91 8.35 11.46
C SER A 179 3.92 7.27 12.56
N ASN A 180 5.10 6.68 12.77
CA ASN A 180 5.35 5.69 13.82
C ASN A 180 5.28 6.30 15.24
N ASP A 181 5.39 7.63 15.34
CA ASP A 181 5.23 8.37 16.58
C ASP A 181 3.78 8.29 17.07
N ARG A 182 3.57 7.69 18.25
CA ARG A 182 2.23 7.54 18.87
C ARG A 182 1.42 8.83 18.97
N ARG A 183 2.07 10.00 19.03
CA ARG A 183 1.41 11.31 19.11
C ARG A 183 0.93 11.83 17.75
N LYS A 184 1.50 11.33 16.66
CA LYS A 184 1.22 11.72 15.27
C LYS A 184 0.51 10.62 14.48
N THR A 185 0.38 9.42 15.04
CA THR A 185 -0.40 8.34 14.46
C THR A 185 -1.89 8.70 14.48
N ILE A 186 -2.52 8.62 13.31
CA ILE A 186 -3.96 8.81 13.15
C ILE A 186 -4.65 7.49 13.47
N ARG A 187 -5.76 7.57 14.20
CA ARG A 187 -6.60 6.43 14.55
C ARG A 187 -8.01 6.68 14.06
N GLU A 188 -8.53 5.73 13.31
CA GLU A 188 -9.90 5.78 12.81
C GLU A 188 -10.57 4.43 13.01
N THR A 189 -11.86 4.45 13.30
CA THR A 189 -12.73 3.29 13.21
C THR A 189 -13.48 3.38 11.89
N ILE A 190 -13.40 2.33 11.09
CA ILE A 190 -14.06 2.23 9.79
C ILE A 190 -15.14 1.16 9.89
N LEU A 191 -16.34 1.51 9.47
CA LEU A 191 -17.49 0.62 9.39
C LEU A 191 -17.83 0.37 7.93
N PHE A 192 -17.93 -0.89 7.56
CA PHE A 192 -18.46 -1.33 6.28
C PHE A 192 -19.77 -2.08 6.46
N GLN A 193 -20.64 -1.97 5.47
CA GLN A 193 -21.86 -2.76 5.36
C GLN A 193 -21.86 -3.52 4.04
N ARG A 194 -22.35 -4.76 4.03
CA ARG A 194 -22.58 -5.50 2.79
C ARG A 194 -23.88 -5.05 2.13
N ASP A 195 -23.81 -4.76 0.84
CA ASP A 195 -24.98 -4.48 0.00
C ASP A 195 -25.74 -5.77 -0.37
N ALA A 196 -26.81 -5.64 -1.17
CA ALA A 196 -27.57 -6.78 -1.66
C ALA A 196 -26.75 -7.73 -2.57
N MET A 197 -25.64 -7.25 -3.15
CA MET A 197 -24.70 -8.03 -3.95
C MET A 197 -23.55 -8.60 -3.11
N LEU A 198 -23.62 -8.47 -1.78
CA LEU A 198 -22.60 -8.88 -0.80
C LEU A 198 -21.26 -8.16 -0.95
N ARG A 199 -21.24 -6.97 -1.57
CA ARG A 199 -20.07 -6.09 -1.66
C ARG A 199 -19.99 -5.18 -0.45
N LEU A 200 -18.78 -4.93 0.02
CA LEU A 200 -18.55 -4.02 1.14
C LEU A 200 -18.62 -2.57 0.66
N GLU A 201 -19.57 -1.82 1.22
CA GLU A 201 -19.68 -0.38 1.06
C GLU A 201 -19.32 0.33 2.36
N LEU A 202 -18.66 1.49 2.25
CA LEU A 202 -18.31 2.32 3.40
C LEU A 202 -19.59 2.87 4.03
N LEU A 203 -19.84 2.51 5.28
CA LEU A 203 -20.96 3.05 6.06
C LEU A 203 -20.55 4.33 6.78
N GLU A 204 -19.47 4.26 7.55
CA GLU A 204 -19.02 5.37 8.39
C GLU A 204 -17.51 5.31 8.66
N ARG A 205 -16.90 6.49 8.82
CA ARG A 205 -15.50 6.65 9.24
C ARG A 205 -15.44 7.62 10.42
N LEU A 206 -15.05 7.10 11.58
CA LEU A 206 -15.03 7.84 12.84
C LEU A 206 -13.59 8.07 13.30
N PRO A 207 -13.16 9.32 13.53
CA PRO A 207 -11.87 9.58 14.16
C PRO A 207 -11.92 9.16 15.65
N ARG A 208 -10.82 8.61 16.15
CA ARG A 208 -10.71 8.11 17.54
C ARG A 208 -9.69 8.86 18.37
#